data_AF-A0A522CL37-F1
#
_entry.id   AF-A0A522CL37-F1
#
_cell.length_a   1.000
_cell.length_b   1.000
_cell.length_c   1.000
_cell.angle_alpha   90.00
_cell.angle_beta   90.00
_cell.angle_gamma   90.00
#
_symmetry.space_group_name_H-M   'P 1'
#
loop_
_entity.id
_entity.type
_entity.pdbx_description
1 polymer ?
#
loop_
_entity_poly.entity_id
_entity_poly.type
_entity_poly.pdbx_seq_one_letter_code
_entity_poly.pdbx_strand_id
1 'polypeptide(L)'
;MSQCRYCKSEAYGKGCRHAPGGIHIHRDDDKKCEFCGEAGYGRGCPDGPGSIHRHGSGADKCIWCGAVATGKGCPHNPMRIHER
;
A
#
# COMPACT_ATOMS: atom_id res chain seq x y z
N MET A 1 -9.84 10.21 7.00
CA MET A 1 -9.71 9.93 5.56
C MET A 1 -8.24 10.14 5.22
N SER A 2 -7.59 9.20 4.53
CA SER A 2 -6.19 9.39 4.13
C SER A 2 -6.14 10.22 2.87
N GLN A 3 -5.23 11.17 2.82
CA GLN A 3 -5.01 12.00 1.64
C GLN A 3 -3.79 11.49 0.84
N CYS A 4 -3.83 11.68 -0.47
CA CYS A 4 -2.70 11.41 -1.34
C CYS A 4 -1.53 12.31 -0.93
N ARG A 5 -0.36 11.72 -0.73
CA ARG A 5 0.87 12.40 -0.32
C ARG A 5 1.28 13.55 -1.25
N TYR A 6 0.96 13.43 -2.54
CA TYR A 6 1.45 14.35 -3.58
C TYR A 6 0.49 15.49 -3.92
N CYS A 7 -0.82 15.23 -3.91
CA CYS A 7 -1.82 16.21 -4.35
C CYS A 7 -2.90 16.51 -3.31
N LYS A 8 -2.83 15.89 -2.11
CA LYS A 8 -3.81 16.02 -1.02
C LYS A 8 -5.25 15.59 -1.36
N SER A 9 -5.48 15.04 -2.54
CA SER A 9 -6.76 14.44 -2.93
C SER A 9 -7.06 13.21 -2.07
N GLU A 10 -8.34 12.97 -1.79
CA GLU A 10 -8.83 11.77 -1.08
C GLU A 10 -9.13 10.60 -2.03
N ALA A 11 -9.01 10.82 -3.34
CA ALA A 11 -9.21 9.79 -4.36
C ALA A 11 -8.04 8.79 -4.38
N TYR A 12 -8.36 7.52 -4.60
CA TYR A 12 -7.41 6.43 -4.83
C TYR A 12 -7.29 6.12 -6.32
N GLY A 13 -6.29 5.32 -6.70
CA GLY A 13 -6.07 4.84 -8.06
C GLY A 13 -5.37 5.84 -8.95
N LYS A 14 -5.61 5.78 -10.26
CA LYS A 14 -4.98 6.67 -11.24
C LYS A 14 -5.61 8.06 -11.24
N GLY A 15 -4.79 9.08 -11.51
CA GLY A 15 -5.24 10.47 -11.64
C GLY A 15 -4.32 11.51 -10.97
N CYS A 16 -3.29 11.07 -10.26
CA CYS A 16 -2.40 11.97 -9.55
C CYS A 16 -1.24 12.46 -10.44
N ARG A 17 -1.38 13.66 -11.01
CA ARG A 17 -0.36 14.28 -11.88
C ARG A 17 0.99 14.50 -11.21
N HIS A 18 1.00 14.60 -9.87
CA HIS A 18 2.19 14.88 -9.08
C HIS A 18 2.87 13.62 -8.54
N ALA A 19 2.20 12.46 -8.61
CA ALA A 19 2.75 11.23 -8.08
C ALA A 19 3.52 10.45 -9.16
N PRO A 20 4.58 9.74 -8.78
CA PRO A 20 5.28 8.83 -9.68
C PRO A 20 4.31 7.75 -10.17
N GLY A 21 4.27 7.55 -11.49
CA GLY A 21 3.34 6.61 -12.13
C GLY A 21 1.91 7.13 -12.29
N GLY A 22 1.60 8.36 -11.87
CA GLY A 22 0.27 8.96 -12.05
C GLY A 22 -0.80 8.45 -11.07
N ILE A 23 -0.39 7.81 -9.97
CA ILE A 23 -1.28 7.07 -9.05
C ILE A 23 -1.31 7.76 -7.70
N HIS A 24 -2.49 7.86 -7.08
CA HIS A 24 -2.64 8.39 -5.74
C HIS A 24 -1.97 7.47 -4.71
N ILE A 25 -1.17 8.04 -3.81
CA ILE A 25 -0.38 7.29 -2.82
C ILE A 25 -0.75 7.75 -1.41
N HIS A 26 -1.31 6.85 -0.61
CA HIS A 26 -1.86 7.07 0.73
C HIS A 26 -1.12 6.25 1.78
N ARG A 27 -0.09 6.81 2.44
CA ARG A 27 0.76 6.06 3.38
C ARG A 27 0.27 6.06 4.84
N ASP A 28 -0.75 6.86 5.14
CA ASP A 28 -1.21 7.10 6.50
C ASP A 28 -2.28 6.11 6.97
N ASP A 29 -2.75 5.23 6.07
CA ASP A 29 -3.78 4.23 6.39
C ASP A 29 -3.19 2.82 6.38
N ASP A 30 -3.12 2.19 7.55
CA ASP A 30 -2.63 0.81 7.71
C ASP A 30 -3.69 -0.24 7.34
N LYS A 31 -4.95 0.17 7.26
CA LYS A 31 -6.10 -0.71 6.99
C LYS A 31 -6.46 -0.73 5.50
N LYS A 32 -5.90 0.17 4.70
CA LYS A 32 -6.17 0.27 3.27
C LYS A 32 -4.88 0.28 2.45
N CYS A 33 -4.97 -0.27 1.25
CA CYS A 33 -3.92 -0.22 0.26
C CYS A 33 -3.67 1.23 -0.15
N GLU A 34 -2.41 1.64 -0.15
CA GLU A 34 -2.01 3.01 -0.43
C GLU A 34 -2.31 3.44 -1.87
N PHE A 35 -2.55 2.48 -2.77
CA PHE A 35 -2.81 2.72 -4.19
C PHE A 35 -4.31 2.68 -4.52
N CYS A 36 -5.01 1.60 -4.18
CA CYS A 36 -6.42 1.39 -4.57
C CYS A 36 -7.43 1.63 -3.44
N GLY A 37 -6.97 1.74 -2.18
CA GLY A 37 -7.86 1.95 -1.03
C GLY A 37 -8.58 0.71 -0.52
N GLU A 38 -8.36 -0.46 -1.12
CA GLU A 38 -8.92 -1.73 -0.63
C GLU A 38 -8.22 -2.22 0.63
N ALA A 39 -8.94 -2.93 1.50
CA ALA A 39 -8.36 -3.47 2.74
C ALA A 39 -7.62 -4.81 2.59
N GLY A 40 -7.59 -5.37 1.37
CA GLY A 40 -6.97 -6.65 1.08
C GLY A 40 -5.45 -6.57 0.96
N TYR A 41 -4.78 -7.65 1.39
CA TYR A 41 -3.34 -7.83 1.22
C TYR A 41 -3.03 -8.77 0.05
N GLY A 42 -1.79 -8.74 -0.45
CA GLY A 42 -1.33 -9.69 -1.46
C GLY A 42 -1.57 -9.26 -2.89
N ARG A 43 -1.83 -10.22 -3.79
CA ARG A 43 -2.00 -9.95 -5.22
C ARG A 43 -3.44 -9.53 -5.54
N GLY A 44 -3.60 -8.72 -6.58
CA GLY A 44 -4.91 -8.26 -7.06
C GLY A 44 -5.05 -6.75 -7.14
N CYS A 45 -4.02 -5.99 -6.75
CA CYS A 45 -4.12 -4.54 -6.74
C CYS A 45 -4.15 -4.00 -8.19
N PRO A 46 -5.19 -3.25 -8.59
CA PRO A 46 -5.30 -2.73 -9.96
C PRO A 46 -4.24 -1.66 -10.27
N ASP A 47 -3.83 -0.91 -9.24
CA ASP A 47 -2.92 0.24 -9.37
C ASP A 47 -1.58 0.02 -8.65
N GLY A 48 -1.43 -1.10 -7.93
CA GLY A 48 -0.21 -1.42 -7.21
C GLY A 48 0.91 -1.90 -8.15
N PRO A 49 2.18 -1.55 -7.87
CA PRO A 49 3.30 -2.06 -8.64
C PRO A 49 3.38 -3.59 -8.51
N GLY A 50 3.45 -4.28 -9.65
CA GLY A 50 3.41 -5.76 -9.70
C GLY A 50 2.06 -6.37 -9.33
N SER A 51 0.99 -5.56 -9.32
CA SER A 51 -0.37 -5.95 -8.91
C SER A 51 -0.44 -6.45 -7.48
N ILE A 52 0.35 -5.87 -6.57
CA ILE A 52 0.41 -6.23 -5.15
C ILE A 52 -0.10 -5.05 -4.30
N HIS A 53 -0.94 -5.36 -3.31
CA HIS A 53 -1.40 -4.39 -2.32
C HIS A 53 -0.27 -4.06 -1.34
N ARG A 54 -0.14 -2.77 -1.04
CA ARG A 54 0.80 -2.24 -0.04
C ARG A 54 0.04 -1.28 0.85
N HIS A 55 0.14 -1.46 2.17
CA HIS A 55 -0.57 -0.66 3.17
C HIS A 55 0.39 0.31 3.87
N GLY A 56 -0.16 1.27 4.60
CA GLY A 56 0.63 2.13 5.49
C GLY A 56 1.19 1.39 6.72
N SER A 57 2.26 1.92 7.30
CA SER A 57 3.01 1.38 8.45
C SER A 57 2.34 1.55 9.81
N GLY A 58 1.14 2.14 9.87
CA GLY A 58 0.57 2.77 11.07
C GLY A 58 0.26 1.87 12.28
N ALA A 59 0.42 0.54 12.18
CA ALA A 59 0.12 -0.39 13.27
C ALA A 59 1.20 -1.47 13.50
N ASP A 60 2.47 -1.17 13.23
CA ASP A 60 3.62 -2.09 13.42
C ASP A 60 3.49 -3.44 12.68
N LYS A 61 2.63 -3.46 11.67
CA LYS A 61 2.31 -4.64 10.87
C LYS A 61 2.92 -4.54 9.49
N CYS A 62 3.14 -5.70 8.90
CA CYS A 62 3.72 -5.83 7.58
C CYS A 62 2.83 -5.16 6.53
N ILE A 63 3.38 -4.22 5.76
CA ILE A 63 2.67 -3.48 4.70
C ILE A 63 2.15 -4.39 3.59
N TRP A 64 2.75 -5.57 3.44
CA TRP A 64 2.43 -6.52 2.36
C TRP A 64 1.42 -7.59 2.76
N CYS A 65 1.33 -7.94 4.05
CA CYS A 65 0.50 -9.07 4.50
C CYS A 65 -0.23 -8.86 5.84
N GLY A 66 -0.10 -7.69 6.47
CA GLY A 66 -0.76 -7.35 7.73
C GLY A 66 -0.27 -8.12 8.97
N ALA A 67 0.71 -9.03 8.82
CA ALA A 67 1.27 -9.77 9.94
C ALA A 67 2.13 -8.86 10.83
N VAL A 68 2.06 -9.03 12.15
CA VAL A 68 2.93 -8.34 13.12
C VAL A 68 4.36 -8.91 13.16
N ALA A 69 4.58 -10.04 12.48
CA ALA A 69 5.88 -10.69 12.35
C ALA A 69 6.90 -9.78 11.64
N THR A 70 8.19 -9.98 11.97
CA THR A 70 9.33 -9.29 11.36
C THR A 70 10.29 -10.31 10.74
N GLY A 71 11.19 -9.86 9.85
CA GLY A 71 12.19 -10.72 9.24
C GLY A 71 11.68 -11.45 7.99
N LYS A 72 12.15 -12.68 7.73
CA LYS A 72 11.81 -13.46 6.51
C LYS A 72 10.49 -14.20 6.67
N GLY A 73 9.84 -14.51 5.54
CA GLY A 73 8.62 -15.33 5.49
C GLY A 73 7.38 -14.64 4.94
N CYS A 74 7.48 -13.37 4.50
CA CYS A 74 6.30 -12.68 3.98
C CYS A 74 5.83 -13.33 2.65
N PRO A 75 4.57 -13.76 2.54
CA PRO A 75 4.07 -14.43 1.33
C PRO A 75 3.92 -13.47 0.15
N HIS A 76 3.73 -12.18 0.42
CA HIS A 76 3.33 -11.17 -0.56
C HIS A 76 4.44 -10.17 -0.92
N ASN A 77 5.45 -10.01 -0.08
CA ASN A 77 6.63 -9.22 -0.44
C ASN A 77 7.46 -9.99 -1.49
N PRO A 78 7.82 -9.38 -2.63
CA PRO A 78 8.78 -9.97 -3.59
C PRO A 78 10.10 -10.41 -2.96
N MET A 79 10.59 -9.68 -1.95
CA MET A 79 11.80 -10.01 -1.21
C MET A 79 11.56 -11.04 -0.10
N ARG A 80 10.32 -11.50 0.08
CA ARG A 80 9.89 -12.47 1.10
C ARG A 80 10.24 -12.03 2.53
N ILE A 81 10.29 -10.72 2.77
CA ILE A 81 10.54 -10.12 4.09
C ILE A 81 9.31 -9.35 4.58
N HIS A 82 9.07 -9.37 5.87
CA HIS A 82 8.07 -8.51 6.51
C HIS A 82 8.64 -7.10 6.61
N GLU A 83 7.96 -6.14 5.99
CA GLU A 83 8.36 -4.73 5.91
C GLU A 83 7.30 -3.88 6.59
N ARG A 84 7.70 -2.92 7.40
CA ARG A 84 6.82 -1.99 8.09
C ARG A 84 6.86 -0.64 7.41
#